data_AF-A0A0C9Z741-F1
#
_entry.id   AF-A0A0C9Z741-F1
#
_cell.length_a   1.000
_cell.length_b   1.000
_cell.length_c   1.000
_cell.angle_alpha   90.00
_cell.angle_beta   90.00
_cell.angle_gamma   90.00
#
_symmetry.space_group_name_H-M   'P 1'
#
loop_
_entity.id
_entity.type
_entity.pdbx_description
1 polymer ?
#
loop_
_entity_poly.entity_id
_entity_poly.type
_entity_poly.pdbx_seq_one_letter_code
_entity_poly.pdbx_strand_id
1 'polypeptide(L)'
;MLTTMMMPTRSSRSSSLHDQHHDNPILHRHAPKAFPTSSPASSSTTPMVYIHIQNLSGVVSSHHHVMQPSPEDRAQARWLGEAGARYVLAHGYSSSDIATIIQIYRCNTSTEPFALQLAAFGMALAEATYLGDLIYM
;
A
#
# COMPACT_ATOMS: atom_id res chain seq x y z
N MET A 1 19.45 17.48 -38.59
CA MET A 1 20.59 17.90 -37.74
C MET A 1 20.26 19.27 -37.16
N LEU A 2 19.84 19.35 -35.90
CA LEU A 2 20.28 20.34 -34.91
C LEU A 2 19.63 20.00 -33.56
N THR A 3 20.43 19.35 -32.72
CA THR A 3 20.14 19.01 -31.32
C THR A 3 20.39 20.27 -30.49
N THR A 4 19.46 20.66 -29.63
CA THR A 4 19.75 21.60 -28.53
C THR A 4 19.43 20.91 -27.22
N MET A 5 20.50 20.45 -26.56
CA MET A 5 20.49 20.12 -25.13
C MET A 5 21.01 21.33 -24.38
N MET A 6 20.35 21.73 -23.29
CA MET A 6 20.98 22.52 -22.23
C MET A 6 20.54 22.04 -20.85
N MET A 7 21.54 22.00 -19.97
CA MET A 7 21.67 21.32 -18.69
C MET A 7 20.97 22.02 -17.51
N PRO A 8 20.72 21.31 -16.39
CA PRO A 8 20.22 21.90 -15.15
C PRO A 8 21.34 22.60 -14.35
N THR A 9 21.09 23.82 -13.87
CA THR A 9 21.99 24.57 -12.99
C THR A 9 21.89 24.10 -11.55
N ARG A 10 23.04 23.73 -10.99
CA ARG A 10 23.32 23.42 -9.58
C ARG A 10 23.85 24.69 -8.89
N SER A 11 23.29 25.12 -7.76
CA SER A 11 23.96 26.05 -6.80
C SER A 11 23.03 26.25 -5.58
N SER A 12 23.43 26.35 -4.31
CA SER A 12 24.63 26.03 -3.52
C SER A 12 24.19 26.06 -2.05
N ARG A 13 24.92 25.33 -1.20
CA ARG A 13 24.86 25.36 0.28
C ARG A 13 25.33 26.71 0.86
N SER A 14 24.79 27.08 2.04
CA SER A 14 25.47 27.61 3.26
C SER A 14 24.42 28.33 4.13
N SER A 15 24.14 27.94 5.38
CA SER A 15 24.94 27.99 6.62
C SER A 15 25.29 29.41 7.08
N SER A 16 24.71 29.87 8.20
CA SER A 16 25.36 30.58 9.33
C SER A 16 24.27 31.20 10.22
N LEU A 17 23.96 30.69 11.41
CA LEU A 17 24.63 30.87 12.71
C LEU A 17 24.74 32.32 13.20
N HIS A 18 24.05 32.53 14.33
CA HIS A 18 24.33 33.44 15.45
C HIS A 18 24.46 34.94 15.15
N ASP A 19 23.45 35.69 15.61
CA ASP A 19 23.72 37.02 16.15
C ASP A 19 23.11 37.11 17.56
N GLN A 20 23.95 37.52 18.49
CA GLN A 20 23.78 37.45 19.93
C GLN A 20 23.92 38.89 20.41
N HIS A 21 22.87 39.48 20.99
CA HIS A 21 23.05 40.72 21.73
C HIS A 21 22.35 40.65 23.08
N HIS A 22 23.20 40.76 24.10
CA HIS A 22 22.89 40.91 25.50
C HIS A 22 22.01 42.12 25.77
N ASP A 23 21.11 42.00 26.74
CA ASP A 23 21.05 42.92 27.87
C ASP A 23 20.34 42.25 29.06
N ASN A 24 21.04 42.22 30.19
CA ASN A 24 20.59 41.79 31.51
C ASN A 24 21.13 42.89 32.44
N PRO A 25 20.36 43.44 33.39
CA PRO A 25 20.25 42.75 34.67
C PRO A 25 18.95 43.06 35.45
N ILE A 26 18.42 42.14 36.26
CA ILE A 26 18.07 42.39 37.68
C ILE A 26 18.06 41.04 38.41
N LEU A 27 18.82 41.02 39.51
CA LEU A 27 19.05 39.92 40.43
C LEU A 27 17.83 39.74 41.35
N HIS A 28 17.06 38.67 41.21
CA HIS A 28 16.19 38.17 42.29
C HIS A 28 16.34 36.66 42.43
N ARG A 29 16.94 36.30 43.57
CA ARG A 29 17.24 34.96 44.06
C ARG A 29 15.94 34.24 44.41
N HIS A 30 15.48 33.33 43.55
CA HIS A 30 14.42 32.37 43.87
C HIS A 30 14.90 30.95 43.58
N ALA A 31 14.69 30.09 44.58
CA ALA A 31 15.06 28.68 44.61
C ALA A 31 14.52 27.89 43.40
N PRO A 32 15.16 26.78 42.97
CA PRO A 32 14.68 26.01 41.84
C PRO A 32 13.31 25.39 42.16
N LYS A 33 12.28 25.97 41.55
CA LYS A 33 10.94 25.42 41.47
C LYS A 33 11.06 24.13 40.65
N ALA A 34 10.66 23.00 41.24
CA ALA A 34 10.68 21.71 40.58
C ALA A 34 10.06 21.82 39.19
N PHE A 35 10.80 21.33 38.18
CA PHE A 35 10.29 21.17 36.82
C PHE A 35 8.97 20.39 36.90
N PRO A 36 7.86 20.86 36.29
CA PRO A 36 6.82 19.91 35.95
C PRO A 36 7.47 18.97 34.93
N THR A 37 7.63 17.71 35.31
CA THR A 37 7.96 16.63 34.39
C THR A 37 6.89 16.66 33.32
N SER A 38 7.19 17.31 32.18
CA SER A 38 6.40 17.19 30.97
C SER A 38 6.31 15.69 30.71
N SER A 39 5.12 15.14 30.94
CA SER A 39 4.81 13.77 30.56
C SER A 39 5.32 13.57 29.14
N PRO A 40 6.08 12.51 28.83
CA PRO A 40 6.36 12.22 27.45
C PRO A 40 5.01 12.09 26.77
N ALA A 41 4.73 12.98 25.82
CA ALA A 41 3.60 12.82 24.92
C ALA A 41 3.81 11.45 24.30
N SER A 42 3.02 10.48 24.73
CA SER A 42 2.98 9.18 24.12
C SER A 42 2.42 9.41 22.72
N SER A 43 3.29 9.72 21.77
CA SER A 43 2.99 9.58 20.35
C SER A 43 2.84 8.08 20.12
N SER A 44 1.68 7.56 20.50
CA SER A 44 1.16 6.28 20.10
C SER A 44 0.93 6.35 18.60
N THR A 45 2.01 6.33 17.83
CA THR A 45 1.99 6.19 16.38
C THR A 45 1.64 4.73 16.13
N THR A 46 0.35 4.42 16.12
CA THR A 46 -0.10 3.13 15.59
C THR A 46 0.36 3.06 14.14
N PRO A 47 0.97 1.94 13.71
CA PRO A 47 1.38 1.81 12.32
C PRO A 47 0.16 1.97 11.42
N MET A 48 0.23 2.91 10.49
CA MET A 48 -0.83 3.16 9.52
C MET A 48 -0.75 2.06 8.45
N VAL A 49 -1.62 1.06 8.57
CA VAL A 49 -1.70 -0.06 7.62
C VAL A 49 -2.66 0.33 6.49
N TYR A 50 -2.18 0.27 5.25
CA TYR A 50 -2.97 0.48 4.05
C TYR A 50 -3.38 -0.87 3.49
N ILE A 51 -4.65 -1.01 3.11
CA ILE A 51 -5.11 -2.11 2.27
C ILE A 51 -5.46 -1.57 0.90
N HIS A 52 -5.21 -2.39 -0.12
CA HIS A 52 -5.59 -2.09 -1.50
C HIS A 52 -6.80 -2.94 -1.87
N ILE A 53 -7.82 -2.30 -2.43
CA ILE A 53 -8.90 -2.99 -3.13
C ILE A 53 -8.50 -3.03 -4.59
N GLN A 54 -8.55 -4.22 -5.19
CA GLN A 54 -8.19 -4.45 -6.58
C GLN A 54 -9.41 -4.85 -7.39
N ASN A 55 -9.45 -4.37 -8.62
CA ASN A 55 -10.21 -5.00 -9.68
C ASN A 55 -9.26 -5.75 -10.60
N LEU A 56 -9.78 -6.36 -11.67
CA LEU A 56 -8.94 -7.05 -12.64
C LEU A 56 -7.89 -6.14 -13.28
N SER A 57 -8.10 -4.83 -13.36
CA SER A 57 -7.12 -3.87 -13.91
C SER A 57 -6.10 -3.34 -12.89
N GLY A 58 -6.15 -3.79 -11.64
CA GLY A 58 -5.26 -3.38 -10.56
C GLY A 58 -5.96 -2.63 -9.43
N VAL A 59 -5.21 -1.78 -8.71
CA VAL A 59 -5.71 -1.11 -7.50
C VAL A 59 -6.72 -0.02 -7.81
N VAL A 60 -7.94 -0.14 -7.27
CA VAL A 60 -9.04 0.82 -7.45
C VAL A 60 -9.28 1.69 -6.23
N SER A 61 -8.91 1.24 -5.02
CA SER A 61 -9.06 2.03 -3.80
C SER A 61 -8.01 1.64 -2.77
N SER A 62 -7.68 2.57 -1.88
CA SER A 62 -6.82 2.31 -0.74
C SER A 62 -7.49 2.81 0.54
N HIS A 63 -7.60 1.96 1.55
CA HIS A 63 -8.24 2.29 2.83
C HIS A 63 -7.24 2.21 3.99
N HIS A 64 -7.46 3.02 5.02
CA HIS A 64 -6.57 3.13 6.21
C HIS A 64 -7.01 2.22 7.36
N HIS A 65 -7.80 1.19 7.07
CA HIS A 65 -8.27 0.22 8.04
C HIS A 65 -8.17 -1.18 7.45
N VAL A 66 -7.80 -2.15 8.29
CA VAL A 66 -7.79 -3.55 7.91
C VAL A 66 -9.23 -4.00 7.64
N MET A 67 -9.62 -4.01 6.37
CA MET A 67 -10.85 -4.62 5.91
C MET A 67 -10.60 -6.11 5.79
N GLN A 68 -11.21 -6.87 6.69
CA GLN A 68 -11.19 -8.32 6.54
C GLN A 68 -12.14 -8.72 5.40
N PRO A 69 -11.75 -9.67 4.54
CA PRO A 69 -12.64 -10.18 3.52
C PRO A 69 -13.91 -10.74 4.16
N SER A 70 -15.06 -10.53 3.50
CA SER A 70 -16.32 -11.01 4.04
C SER A 70 -16.34 -12.54 4.13
N PRO A 71 -17.14 -13.14 5.05
CA PRO A 71 -17.30 -14.58 5.11
C PRO A 71 -17.79 -15.19 3.77
N GLU A 72 -18.60 -14.43 3.03
CA GLU A 72 -19.11 -14.82 1.71
C GLU A 72 -17.99 -14.87 0.67
N ASP A 73 -17.15 -13.84 0.59
CA ASP A 73 -15.98 -13.84 -0.29
C ASP A 73 -15.03 -14.99 0.01
N ARG A 74 -14.83 -15.30 1.30
CA ARG A 74 -14.03 -16.43 1.75
C ARG A 74 -14.64 -17.76 1.32
N ALA A 75 -15.95 -17.91 1.44
CA ALA A 75 -16.65 -19.12 1.01
C ALA A 75 -16.59 -19.29 -0.51
N GLN A 76 -16.72 -18.19 -1.25
CA GLN A 76 -16.66 -18.18 -2.71
C GLN A 76 -15.23 -18.48 -3.20
N ALA A 77 -14.22 -17.82 -2.66
CA ALA A 77 -12.84 -17.97 -3.10
C ALA A 77 -12.32 -19.42 -2.96
N ARG A 78 -12.87 -20.22 -2.04
CA ARG A 78 -12.53 -21.65 -1.87
C ARG A 78 -12.74 -22.50 -3.12
N TRP A 79 -13.59 -22.08 -4.06
CA TRP A 79 -13.75 -22.76 -5.35
C TRP A 79 -12.43 -22.81 -6.15
N LEU A 80 -11.50 -21.90 -5.90
CA LEU A 80 -10.18 -21.83 -6.55
C LEU A 80 -9.11 -22.69 -5.86
N GLY A 81 -9.48 -23.47 -4.84
CA GLY A 81 -8.52 -24.14 -3.97
C GLY A 81 -7.88 -23.21 -2.95
N GLU A 82 -7.11 -23.77 -2.01
CA GLU A 82 -6.57 -23.04 -0.87
C GLU A 82 -5.57 -21.93 -1.27
N ALA A 83 -4.69 -22.22 -2.22
CA ALA A 83 -3.68 -21.26 -2.69
C ALA A 83 -4.33 -20.11 -3.49
N GLY A 84 -5.19 -20.43 -4.45
CA GLY A 84 -5.96 -19.44 -5.21
C GLY A 84 -6.84 -18.58 -4.32
N ALA A 85 -7.54 -19.18 -3.36
CA ALA A 85 -8.37 -18.44 -2.40
C ALA A 85 -7.54 -17.45 -1.57
N ARG A 86 -6.40 -17.89 -1.03
CA ARG A 86 -5.51 -17.03 -0.25
C ARG A 86 -4.99 -15.87 -1.08
N TYR A 87 -4.63 -16.12 -2.33
CA TYR A 87 -4.13 -15.11 -3.24
C TYR A 87 -5.17 -14.00 -3.47
N VAL A 88 -6.38 -14.36 -3.92
CA VAL A 88 -7.40 -13.37 -4.29
C VAL A 88 -7.86 -12.54 -3.09
N LEU A 89 -7.95 -13.16 -1.92
CA LEU A 89 -8.33 -12.48 -0.68
C LEU A 89 -7.22 -11.55 -0.17
N ALA A 90 -5.95 -11.98 -0.25
CA ALA A 90 -4.81 -11.17 0.17
C ALA A 90 -4.58 -9.96 -0.74
N HIS A 91 -4.91 -10.08 -2.02
CA HIS A 91 -4.81 -9.00 -2.99
C HIS A 91 -6.03 -8.06 -2.96
N GLY A 92 -7.06 -8.39 -2.18
CA GLY A 92 -8.22 -7.50 -2.00
C GLY A 92 -9.09 -7.40 -3.24
N TYR A 93 -9.18 -8.47 -4.03
CA TYR A 93 -10.13 -8.54 -5.14
C TYR A 93 -11.56 -8.37 -4.62
N SER A 94 -12.38 -7.60 -5.32
CA SER A 94 -13.78 -7.41 -4.95
C SER A 94 -14.60 -8.70 -5.13
N SER A 95 -15.76 -8.80 -4.47
CA SER A 95 -16.68 -9.94 -4.61
C SER A 95 -17.05 -10.23 -6.07
N SER A 96 -17.26 -9.19 -6.88
CA SER A 96 -17.55 -9.31 -8.32
C SER A 96 -16.37 -9.81 -9.12
N ASP A 97 -15.15 -9.41 -8.77
CA ASP A 97 -13.94 -9.91 -9.44
C ASP A 97 -13.68 -11.37 -9.06
N ILE A 98 -13.84 -11.73 -7.79
CA ILE A 98 -13.76 -13.12 -7.32
C ILE A 98 -14.79 -13.98 -8.07
N ALA A 99 -16.01 -13.49 -8.28
CA ALA A 99 -17.04 -14.20 -9.04
C ALA A 99 -16.62 -14.41 -10.49
N THR A 100 -16.04 -13.38 -11.12
CA THR A 100 -15.53 -13.43 -12.49
C THR A 100 -14.38 -14.43 -12.62
N ILE A 101 -13.41 -14.39 -11.71
CA ILE A 101 -12.28 -15.32 -11.67
C ILE A 101 -12.76 -16.76 -11.54
N ILE A 102 -13.73 -17.03 -10.66
CA ILE A 102 -14.30 -18.38 -10.48
C ILE A 102 -15.05 -18.83 -11.73
N GLN A 103 -15.80 -17.94 -12.36
CA GLN A 103 -16.52 -18.28 -13.59
C GLN A 103 -15.54 -18.69 -14.70
N ILE A 104 -14.46 -17.92 -14.88
CA ILE A 104 -13.41 -18.23 -15.85
C ILE A 104 -12.71 -19.55 -15.47
N TYR A 105 -12.35 -19.74 -14.20
CA TYR A 105 -11.76 -20.99 -13.72
C TYR A 105 -12.63 -22.21 -14.07
N ARG A 106 -13.95 -22.15 -13.80
CA ARG A 106 -14.88 -23.26 -14.08
C ARG A 106 -15.04 -23.58 -15.57
N CYS A 107 -14.73 -22.62 -16.44
CA CYS A 107 -14.79 -22.80 -17.89
C CYS A 107 -13.47 -23.26 -18.52
N ASN A 108 -12.39 -23.37 -17.74
CA ASN A 108 -11.06 -23.71 -18.23
C ASN A 108 -10.46 -24.90 -17.49
N THR A 109 -9.64 -25.69 -18.18
CA THR A 109 -9.01 -26.90 -17.62
C THR A 109 -7.50 -26.80 -17.48
N SER A 110 -6.91 -25.64 -17.79
CA SER A 110 -5.47 -25.40 -17.71
C SER A 110 -5.15 -23.91 -17.55
N THR A 111 -3.93 -23.59 -17.09
CA THR A 111 -3.45 -22.23 -16.83
C THR A 111 -3.54 -21.29 -18.03
N GLU A 112 -3.12 -21.73 -19.20
CA GLU A 112 -3.00 -20.88 -20.39
C GLU A 112 -4.33 -20.22 -20.82
N PRO A 113 -5.39 -20.98 -21.14
CA PRO A 113 -6.66 -20.38 -21.56
C PRO A 113 -7.35 -19.62 -20.42
N PHE A 114 -7.14 -20.03 -19.17
CA PHE A 114 -7.59 -19.29 -17.98
C PHE A 114 -6.94 -17.90 -17.91
N ALA A 115 -5.61 -17.84 -18.05
CA ALA A 115 -4.84 -16.61 -17.95
C ALA A 115 -5.17 -15.64 -19.09
N LEU A 116 -5.31 -16.14 -20.32
CA LEU A 116 -5.70 -15.33 -21.47
C LEU A 116 -7.09 -14.71 -21.31
N GLN A 117 -8.06 -15.46 -20.78
CA GLN A 117 -9.40 -14.93 -20.52
C GLN A 117 -9.36 -13.85 -19.44
N LEU A 118 -8.67 -14.07 -18.31
CA LEU A 118 -8.51 -13.03 -17.29
C LEU A 118 -7.83 -11.77 -17.84
N ALA A 119 -6.82 -11.94 -18.70
CA ALA A 119 -6.15 -10.82 -19.34
C ALA A 119 -7.10 -10.03 -20.27
N ALA A 120 -8.03 -10.70 -20.95
CA ALA A 120 -9.07 -10.04 -21.74
C ALA A 120 -10.03 -9.21 -20.87
N PHE A 121 -10.20 -9.55 -19.58
CA PHE A 121 -10.94 -8.76 -18.61
C PHE A 121 -10.09 -7.68 -17.90
N GLY A 122 -8.82 -7.53 -18.29
CA GLY A 122 -7.94 -6.46 -17.84
C GLY A 122 -6.85 -6.85 -16.84
N MET A 123 -6.79 -8.13 -16.43
CA MET A 123 -5.69 -8.62 -15.59
C MET A 123 -4.36 -8.61 -16.34
N ALA A 124 -3.28 -8.21 -15.66
CA ALA A 124 -1.96 -8.35 -16.26
C ALA A 124 -1.71 -9.83 -16.58
N LEU A 125 -1.29 -10.15 -17.81
CA LEU A 125 -1.13 -11.55 -18.23
C LEU A 125 -0.20 -12.32 -17.28
N ALA A 126 0.89 -11.71 -16.82
CA ALA A 126 1.81 -12.32 -15.85
C ALA A 126 1.13 -12.66 -14.51
N GLU A 127 0.24 -11.79 -14.03
CA GLU A 127 -0.53 -12.02 -12.82
C GLU A 127 -1.56 -13.14 -13.02
N ALA A 128 -2.24 -13.13 -14.16
CA ALA A 128 -3.21 -14.15 -14.52
C ALA A 128 -2.55 -15.54 -14.68
N THR A 129 -1.36 -15.60 -15.28
CA THR A 129 -0.56 -16.84 -15.36
C THR A 129 -0.16 -17.32 -13.98
N TYR A 130 0.35 -16.43 -13.12
CA TYR A 130 0.73 -16.79 -11.75
C TYR A 130 -0.47 -17.33 -10.95
N LEU A 131 -1.63 -16.68 -11.05
CA LEU A 131 -2.85 -17.16 -10.40
C LEU A 131 -3.28 -18.52 -10.95
N GLY A 132 -3.19 -18.73 -12.27
CA GLY A 132 -3.49 -20.04 -12.86
C GLY A 132 -2.55 -21.14 -12.37
N ASP A 133 -1.26 -20.86 -12.24
CA ASP A 133 -0.28 -21.80 -11.67
C ASP A 133 -0.62 -22.15 -10.21
N LEU A 134 -1.11 -21.20 -9.41
CA LEU A 134 -1.57 -21.49 -8.04
C LEU A 134 -2.82 -22.39 -7.98
N ILE A 135 -3.62 -22.43 -9.03
CA ILE A 135 -4.92 -23.13 -9.06
C ILE A 135 -4.79 -24.52 -9.70
N TYR A 136 -3.96 -24.67 -10.74
CA TYR A 136 -3.86 -25.90 -11.55
C TYR A 136 -2.63 -26.77 -11.21
N MET A 137 -1.70 -26.31 -10.36
CA MET A 137 -0.62 -27.13 -9.78
C MET A 137 -1.09 -27.93 -8.58
#